data_AF-A0A378T0C7-F1
#
_entry.id   AF-A0A378T0C7-F1
#
_cell.length_a   1.000
_cell.length_b   1.000
_cell.length_c   1.000
_cell.angle_alpha   90.00
_cell.angle_beta   90.00
_cell.angle_gamma   90.00
#
_symmetry.space_group_name_H-M   'P 1'
#
loop_
_entity.id
_entity.type
_entity.pdbx_description
1 polymer ?
#
loop_
_entity_poly.entity_id
_entity_poly.type
_entity_poly.pdbx_seq_one_letter_code
_entity_poly.pdbx_strand_id
1 'polypeptide(L)'
;MTGARTYNQTHVPRRHDGRRRITIYWTWSYPWEAQRSPAALENRFSTMTEVRNALWPAYETPDYSEASFLQGIAGTLELFHRSTLAFQELAGEVTGHPVAVFQRIDQAGYRLPIDERVLDDCDTLMVFGLDHILSQQEADLAEVTAIRRWLQREGTCLLLAPHHDVGDTDDYARRQVEYLHHGDPLVPRQQRFGQYTRSLMAALDVPVHNTWGLRPAVVTGTTEIAPLTTVRDLDSLGLLTDVTTFNFHPHLPHYELAAPESEALRVLGRQLVDPSRPHPFTEAGNTAFNALIWMPPSGDRAGDIVLVDSTNFTTLFGGTDSLRQFWNNLATMR
;
A
#
# COMPACT_ATOMS: atom_id res chain seq x y z
N MET A 1 -19.48 15.13 -19.82
CA MET A 1 -18.21 14.62 -19.24
C MET A 1 -18.29 13.11 -19.17
N THR A 2 -17.26 12.39 -19.60
CA THR A 2 -17.12 10.95 -19.35
C THR A 2 -16.75 10.75 -17.88
N GLY A 3 -17.50 9.91 -17.15
CA GLY A 3 -17.26 9.67 -15.72
C GLY A 3 -15.91 8.99 -15.44
N ALA A 4 -15.59 8.77 -14.15
CA ALA A 4 -14.43 7.96 -13.77
C ALA A 4 -14.55 6.56 -14.39
N ARG A 5 -13.42 5.99 -14.81
CA ARG A 5 -13.38 4.73 -15.53
C ARG A 5 -12.92 3.60 -14.61
N THR A 6 -13.77 2.59 -14.44
CA THR A 6 -13.36 1.26 -13.98
C THR A 6 -13.03 0.42 -15.21
N TYR A 7 -12.37 -0.74 -15.05
CA TYR A 7 -11.99 -1.54 -16.21
C TYR A 7 -13.19 -1.85 -17.11
N ASN A 8 -13.13 -1.38 -18.36
CA ASN A 8 -14.17 -1.51 -19.40
C ASN A 8 -15.55 -0.89 -19.08
N GLN A 9 -15.70 -0.09 -18.03
CA GLN A 9 -16.98 0.53 -17.67
C GLN A 9 -16.81 1.95 -17.13
N THR A 10 -17.89 2.73 -17.17
CA THR A 10 -17.93 4.01 -16.45
C THR A 10 -18.44 3.74 -15.04
N HIS A 11 -17.74 4.27 -14.04
CA HIS A 11 -18.14 4.19 -12.64
C HIS A 11 -19.50 4.84 -12.43
N VAL A 12 -20.33 4.19 -11.61
CA VAL A 12 -21.61 4.74 -11.15
C VAL A 12 -21.35 5.37 -9.78
N PRO A 13 -21.46 6.71 -9.64
CA PRO A 13 -21.20 7.37 -8.37
C PRO A 13 -22.11 6.87 -7.25
N ARG A 14 -21.55 6.72 -6.05
CA ARG A 14 -22.28 6.30 -4.85
C ARG A 14 -22.98 7.50 -4.23
N ARG A 15 -24.21 7.30 -3.78
CA ARG A 15 -24.97 8.35 -3.09
C ARG A 15 -24.34 8.62 -1.73
N HIS A 16 -24.04 9.88 -1.43
CA HIS A 16 -23.62 10.27 -0.09
C HIS A 16 -24.80 10.16 0.90
N ASP A 17 -24.64 9.34 1.94
CA ASP A 17 -25.66 9.09 2.98
C ASP A 17 -25.11 9.24 4.41
N GLY A 18 -23.90 9.79 4.55
CA GLY A 18 -23.20 9.96 5.83
C GLY A 18 -22.29 8.79 6.23
N ARG A 19 -22.33 7.67 5.51
CA ARG A 19 -21.35 6.58 5.65
C ARG A 19 -20.21 6.77 4.66
N ARG A 20 -19.01 6.29 5.02
CA ARG A 20 -17.79 6.52 4.22
C ARG A 20 -17.86 5.85 2.85
N ARG A 21 -17.50 6.61 1.81
CA ARG A 21 -17.22 6.08 0.47
C ARG A 21 -15.72 5.87 0.30
N ILE A 22 -15.29 4.62 0.32
CA ILE A 22 -13.86 4.25 0.25
C ILE A 22 -13.48 3.94 -1.19
N THR A 23 -12.32 4.44 -1.62
CA THR A 23 -11.81 4.26 -2.98
C THR A 23 -10.37 3.77 -2.95
N ILE A 24 -10.07 2.70 -3.70
CA ILE A 24 -8.71 2.25 -4.00
C ILE A 24 -8.28 2.83 -5.34
N TYR A 25 -7.07 3.37 -5.39
CA TYR A 25 -6.42 3.86 -6.60
C TYR A 25 -5.05 3.19 -6.75
N TRP A 26 -4.93 2.31 -7.73
CA TRP A 26 -3.66 1.68 -8.09
C TRP A 26 -2.84 2.63 -8.96
N THR A 27 -1.61 2.91 -8.58
CA THR A 27 -0.78 3.93 -9.22
C THR A 27 -0.10 3.49 -10.50
N TRP A 28 -0.11 2.19 -10.79
CA TRP A 28 0.61 1.62 -11.92
C TRP A 28 0.04 2.00 -13.28
N SER A 29 0.87 1.74 -14.29
CA SER A 29 0.37 1.49 -15.63
C SER A 29 0.25 0.00 -15.88
N TYR A 30 -0.98 -0.52 -15.86
CA TYR A 30 -1.20 -1.96 -16.02
C TYR A 30 -0.53 -2.52 -17.28
N PRO A 31 -0.72 -1.97 -18.50
CA PRO A 31 -0.10 -2.53 -19.69
C PRO A 31 1.42 -2.41 -19.68
N TRP A 32 1.99 -1.37 -19.05
CA TRP A 32 3.44 -1.22 -18.95
C TRP A 32 4.04 -2.27 -18.01
N GLU A 33 3.42 -2.47 -16.84
CA GLU A 33 3.85 -3.45 -15.84
C GLU A 33 3.67 -4.89 -16.34
N ALA A 34 2.51 -5.20 -16.92
CA ALA A 34 2.18 -6.54 -17.42
C ALA A 34 3.11 -7.02 -18.55
N GLN A 35 3.67 -6.09 -19.33
CA GLN A 35 4.53 -6.39 -20.48
C GLN A 35 6.03 -6.35 -20.16
N ARG A 36 6.41 -6.15 -18.88
CA ARG A 36 7.82 -6.23 -18.47
C ARG A 36 8.38 -7.62 -18.83
N SER A 37 9.63 -7.64 -19.29
CA SER A 37 10.26 -8.89 -19.70
C SER A 37 10.49 -9.81 -18.50
N PRO A 38 10.02 -11.08 -18.53
CA PRO A 38 10.34 -12.05 -17.48
C PRO A 38 11.85 -12.34 -17.36
N ALA A 39 12.63 -12.06 -18.41
CA ALA A 39 14.08 -12.16 -18.39
C ALA A 39 14.77 -11.01 -17.61
N ALA A 40 14.06 -9.91 -17.33
CA ALA A 40 14.57 -8.89 -16.41
C ALA A 40 14.55 -9.44 -14.99
N LEU A 41 15.56 -9.12 -14.18
CA LEU A 41 15.64 -9.59 -12.80
C LEU A 41 15.11 -8.57 -11.78
N GLU A 42 15.32 -7.29 -12.06
CA GLU A 42 15.04 -6.19 -11.12
C GLU A 42 13.90 -5.31 -11.65
N ASN A 43 13.20 -4.63 -10.74
CA ASN A 43 12.14 -3.65 -11.04
C ASN A 43 11.12 -4.17 -12.08
N ARG A 44 10.57 -5.33 -11.77
CA ARG A 44 9.34 -5.89 -12.35
C ARG A 44 8.60 -6.65 -11.26
N PHE A 45 7.31 -6.87 -11.47
CA PHE A 45 6.59 -7.83 -10.65
C PHE A 45 7.02 -9.27 -10.99
N SER A 46 6.77 -10.18 -10.05
CA SER A 46 6.86 -11.62 -10.31
C SER A 46 5.85 -12.03 -11.39
N THR A 47 6.16 -13.09 -12.11
CA THR A 47 5.17 -13.86 -12.88
C THR A 47 4.35 -14.72 -11.93
N MET A 48 3.13 -15.10 -12.33
CA MET A 48 2.36 -16.07 -11.55
C MET A 48 3.09 -17.42 -11.44
N THR A 49 3.87 -17.82 -12.44
CA THR A 49 4.73 -19.02 -12.32
C THR A 49 5.74 -18.91 -11.17
N GLU A 50 6.39 -17.76 -11.00
CA GLU A 50 7.30 -17.51 -9.88
C GLU A 50 6.56 -17.50 -8.53
N VAL A 51 5.36 -16.91 -8.49
CA VAL A 51 4.47 -16.96 -7.32
C VAL A 51 4.15 -18.40 -6.92
N ARG A 52 3.69 -19.21 -7.87
CA ARG A 52 3.35 -20.62 -7.66
C ARG A 52 4.55 -21.43 -7.16
N ASN A 53 5.73 -21.20 -7.73
CA ASN A 53 6.94 -21.89 -7.32
C ASN A 53 7.37 -21.51 -5.89
N ALA A 54 7.36 -20.21 -5.55
CA ALA A 54 7.80 -19.73 -4.25
C ALA A 54 6.83 -20.09 -3.11
N LEU A 55 5.53 -20.10 -3.41
CA LEU A 55 4.46 -20.31 -2.42
C LEU A 55 3.80 -21.69 -2.56
N TRP A 56 4.48 -22.65 -3.20
CA TRP A 56 3.98 -24.01 -3.34
C TRP A 56 3.67 -24.65 -1.97
N PRO A 57 2.55 -25.37 -1.80
CA PRO A 57 1.54 -25.72 -2.82
C PRO A 57 0.32 -24.78 -2.87
N ALA A 58 0.36 -23.59 -2.26
CA ALA A 58 -0.83 -22.76 -2.00
C ALA A 58 -1.63 -22.38 -3.27
N TYR A 59 -0.97 -22.33 -4.43
CA TYR A 59 -1.57 -21.96 -5.71
C TYR A 59 -1.72 -23.14 -6.68
N GLU A 60 -1.61 -24.37 -6.20
CA GLU A 60 -1.80 -25.59 -7.00
C GLU A 60 -3.25 -26.05 -6.97
N THR A 61 -4.13 -25.17 -7.44
CA THR A 61 -5.57 -25.40 -7.54
C THR A 61 -6.07 -25.14 -8.96
N PRO A 62 -7.25 -25.67 -9.34
CA PRO A 62 -7.83 -25.43 -10.66
C PRO A 62 -7.98 -23.94 -11.02
N ASP A 63 -8.24 -23.10 -10.01
CA ASP A 63 -8.44 -21.65 -10.16
C ASP A 63 -7.20 -20.90 -10.64
N TYR A 64 -5.99 -21.43 -10.38
CA TYR A 64 -4.72 -20.83 -10.77
C TYR A 64 -3.99 -21.62 -11.87
N SER A 65 -4.66 -22.62 -12.44
CA SER A 65 -4.15 -23.35 -13.60
C SER A 65 -3.99 -22.44 -14.81
N GLU A 66 -3.15 -22.82 -15.77
CA GLU A 66 -2.93 -22.08 -17.02
C GLU A 66 -4.24 -21.88 -17.81
N ALA A 67 -5.19 -22.80 -17.70
CA ALA A 67 -6.49 -22.70 -18.35
C ALA A 67 -7.42 -21.64 -17.71
N SER A 68 -7.24 -21.35 -16.42
CA SER A 68 -8.15 -20.52 -15.63
C SER A 68 -7.56 -19.16 -15.25
N PHE A 69 -6.22 -19.03 -15.25
CA PHE A 69 -5.56 -17.84 -14.75
C PHE A 69 -4.30 -17.49 -15.54
N LEU A 70 -4.06 -16.19 -15.67
CA LEU A 70 -2.90 -15.65 -16.36
C LEU A 70 -1.60 -16.11 -15.65
N GLN A 71 -0.67 -16.70 -16.40
CA GLN A 71 0.56 -17.25 -15.80
C GLN A 71 1.76 -16.27 -15.79
N GLY A 72 1.67 -15.20 -16.58
CA GLY A 72 2.71 -14.15 -16.65
C GLY A 72 2.61 -13.11 -15.53
N ILE A 73 3.25 -11.96 -15.73
CA ILE A 73 3.20 -10.81 -14.78
C ILE A 73 1.77 -10.28 -14.61
N ALA A 74 0.99 -10.26 -15.70
CA ALA A 74 -0.43 -9.89 -15.63
C ALA A 74 -1.21 -10.73 -14.60
N GLY A 75 -0.85 -12.00 -14.40
CA GLY A 75 -1.46 -12.83 -13.35
C GLY A 75 -1.20 -12.31 -11.95
N THR A 76 0.01 -11.86 -11.66
CA THR A 76 0.36 -11.26 -10.37
C THR A 76 -0.39 -9.95 -10.13
N LEU A 77 -0.59 -9.12 -11.16
CA LEU A 77 -1.40 -7.91 -11.05
C LEU A 77 -2.86 -8.23 -10.72
N GLU A 78 -3.45 -9.20 -11.42
CA GLU A 78 -4.81 -9.68 -11.11
C GLU A 78 -4.89 -10.35 -9.73
N LEU A 79 -3.81 -10.98 -9.28
CA LEU A 79 -3.71 -11.56 -7.94
C LEU A 79 -3.76 -10.47 -6.86
N PHE A 80 -3.10 -9.31 -7.06
CA PHE A 80 -3.25 -8.16 -6.16
C PHE A 80 -4.70 -7.67 -6.10
N HIS A 81 -5.37 -7.51 -7.25
CA HIS A 81 -6.80 -7.17 -7.26
C HIS A 81 -7.64 -8.17 -6.46
N ARG A 82 -7.49 -9.48 -6.72
CA ARG A 82 -8.21 -10.54 -6.00
C ARG A 82 -7.96 -10.50 -4.50
N SER A 83 -6.73 -10.21 -4.08
CA SER A 83 -6.37 -10.21 -2.66
C SER A 83 -6.96 -9.07 -1.84
N THR A 84 -7.42 -8.01 -2.50
CA THR A 84 -8.11 -6.91 -1.82
C THR A 84 -9.60 -7.16 -1.63
N LEU A 85 -10.16 -8.24 -2.20
CA LEU A 85 -11.60 -8.51 -2.15
C LEU A 85 -12.12 -8.66 -0.72
N ALA A 86 -11.40 -9.32 0.18
CA ALA A 86 -11.82 -9.45 1.57
C ALA A 86 -11.92 -8.10 2.30
N PHE A 87 -10.99 -7.17 2.01
CA PHE A 87 -11.09 -5.79 2.50
C PHE A 87 -12.29 -5.08 1.89
N GLN A 88 -12.52 -5.22 0.57
CA GLN A 88 -13.64 -4.59 -0.13
C GLN A 88 -14.99 -5.09 0.39
N GLU A 89 -15.13 -6.38 0.65
CA GLU A 89 -16.32 -7.00 1.23
C GLU A 89 -16.59 -6.44 2.63
N LEU A 90 -15.59 -6.46 3.53
CA LEU A 90 -15.75 -5.91 4.88
C LEU A 90 -16.11 -4.43 4.84
N ALA A 91 -15.36 -3.62 4.09
CA ALA A 91 -15.64 -2.20 3.94
C ALA A 91 -17.04 -1.95 3.36
N GLY A 92 -17.46 -2.75 2.39
CA GLY A 92 -18.79 -2.69 1.79
C GLY A 92 -19.91 -3.01 2.77
N GLU A 93 -19.74 -4.05 3.58
CA GLU A 93 -20.69 -4.43 4.64
C GLU A 93 -20.82 -3.34 5.71
N VAL A 94 -19.68 -2.82 6.18
CA VAL A 94 -19.62 -1.83 7.26
C VAL A 94 -20.15 -0.46 6.82
N THR A 95 -19.78 -0.02 5.62
CA THR A 95 -20.18 1.31 5.11
C THR A 95 -21.51 1.29 4.36
N GLY A 96 -21.97 0.12 3.91
CA GLY A 96 -23.08 0.00 2.96
C GLY A 96 -22.78 0.52 1.55
N HIS A 97 -21.52 0.86 1.27
CA HIS A 97 -21.05 1.38 -0.03
C HIS A 97 -20.00 0.42 -0.60
N PRO A 98 -20.15 -0.07 -1.85
CA PRO A 98 -19.09 -0.87 -2.46
C PRO A 98 -17.81 -0.03 -2.59
N VAL A 99 -16.65 -0.64 -2.40
CA VAL A 99 -15.36 0.04 -2.63
C VAL A 99 -15.20 0.33 -4.12
N ALA A 100 -14.91 1.58 -4.48
CA ALA A 100 -14.58 1.93 -5.85
C ALA A 100 -13.10 1.59 -6.10
N VAL A 101 -12.78 0.94 -7.21
CA VAL A 101 -11.40 0.55 -7.55
C VAL A 101 -11.02 1.15 -8.90
N PHE A 102 -10.01 2.01 -8.88
CA PHE A 102 -9.47 2.69 -10.04
C PHE A 102 -8.00 2.32 -10.25
N GLN A 103 -7.54 2.49 -11.48
CA GLN A 103 -6.14 2.34 -11.85
C GLN A 103 -5.72 3.62 -12.57
N ARG A 104 -4.46 4.04 -12.38
CA ARG A 104 -3.90 5.20 -13.07
C ARG A 104 -3.93 5.01 -14.58
N ILE A 105 -3.49 3.85 -15.06
CA ILE A 105 -3.72 3.40 -16.43
C ILE A 105 -4.27 1.98 -16.37
N ASP A 106 -5.52 1.81 -16.84
CA ASP A 106 -6.22 0.53 -16.81
C ASP A 106 -5.65 -0.49 -17.82
N GLN A 107 -6.15 -1.72 -17.79
CA GLN A 107 -5.70 -2.81 -18.68
C GLN A 107 -5.80 -2.45 -20.17
N ALA A 108 -6.71 -1.54 -20.55
CA ALA A 108 -6.91 -1.10 -21.92
C ALA A 108 -6.06 0.14 -22.27
N GLY A 109 -5.22 0.63 -21.36
CA GLY A 109 -4.32 1.75 -21.58
C GLY A 109 -4.96 3.13 -21.36
N TYR A 110 -6.16 3.20 -20.78
CA TYR A 110 -6.82 4.48 -20.51
C TYR A 110 -6.31 5.08 -19.20
N ARG A 111 -5.81 6.31 -19.28
CA ARG A 111 -5.37 7.08 -18.13
C ARG A 111 -6.55 7.70 -17.37
N LEU A 112 -6.56 7.53 -16.05
CA LEU A 112 -7.48 8.20 -15.13
C LEU A 112 -6.66 8.94 -14.05
N PRO A 113 -6.38 10.25 -14.22
CA PRO A 113 -5.79 11.05 -13.15
C PRO A 113 -6.74 11.15 -11.94
N ILE A 114 -6.18 11.42 -10.75
CA ILE A 114 -6.99 11.71 -9.56
C ILE A 114 -7.53 13.14 -9.68
N ASP A 115 -8.78 13.26 -10.11
CA ASP A 115 -9.52 14.53 -10.25
C ASP A 115 -10.95 14.40 -9.71
N GLU A 116 -11.81 15.39 -9.96
CA GLU A 116 -13.19 15.44 -9.45
C GLU A 116 -14.01 14.18 -9.78
N ARG A 117 -13.69 13.48 -10.89
CA ARG A 117 -14.39 12.25 -11.27
C ARG A 117 -14.19 11.15 -10.23
N VAL A 118 -13.04 11.14 -9.56
CA VAL A 118 -12.71 10.23 -8.45
C VAL A 118 -13.10 10.86 -7.11
N LEU A 119 -12.74 12.13 -6.90
CA LEU A 119 -12.78 12.78 -5.59
C LEU A 119 -14.21 13.15 -5.13
N ASP A 120 -15.13 13.47 -6.05
CA ASP A 120 -16.52 13.81 -5.67
C ASP A 120 -17.26 12.59 -5.09
N ASP A 121 -16.86 11.38 -5.52
CA ASP A 121 -17.38 10.10 -5.02
C ASP A 121 -16.52 9.43 -3.95
N CYS A 122 -15.73 10.20 -3.19
CA CYS A 122 -14.74 9.62 -2.29
C CYS A 122 -14.63 10.39 -0.97
N ASP A 123 -14.63 9.67 0.15
CA ASP A 123 -14.39 10.21 1.49
C ASP A 123 -13.09 9.65 2.09
N THR A 124 -12.71 8.42 1.74
CA THR A 124 -11.37 7.89 1.99
C THR A 124 -10.73 7.44 0.67
N LEU A 125 -9.64 8.09 0.27
CA LEU A 125 -8.87 7.77 -0.94
C LEU A 125 -7.62 7.01 -0.55
N MET A 126 -7.49 5.76 -1.00
CA MET A 126 -6.35 4.89 -0.74
C MET A 126 -5.49 4.79 -2.00
N VAL A 127 -4.29 5.37 -1.95
CA VAL A 127 -3.34 5.40 -3.07
C VAL A 127 -2.30 4.31 -2.87
N PHE A 128 -2.45 3.20 -3.61
CA PHE A 128 -1.60 2.02 -3.51
C PHE A 128 -0.39 2.15 -4.44
N GLY A 129 0.74 2.52 -3.86
CA GLY A 129 2.00 2.84 -4.55
C GLY A 129 2.81 1.61 -4.91
N LEU A 130 2.37 0.86 -5.93
CA LEU A 130 3.05 -0.32 -6.47
C LEU A 130 3.61 -0.10 -7.89
N ASP A 131 3.56 1.11 -8.42
CA ASP A 131 4.24 1.43 -9.69
C ASP A 131 5.76 1.37 -9.51
N HIS A 132 6.49 0.74 -10.44
CA HIS A 132 7.95 0.78 -10.38
C HIS A 132 8.46 2.17 -10.73
N ILE A 133 9.58 2.60 -10.13
CA ILE A 133 10.20 3.90 -10.46
C ILE A 133 10.52 4.06 -11.95
N LEU A 134 10.78 2.95 -12.63
CA LEU A 134 11.07 2.89 -14.06
C LEU A 134 9.86 3.26 -14.93
N SER A 135 8.64 3.21 -14.38
CA SER A 135 7.42 3.62 -15.07
C SER A 135 7.24 5.14 -15.12
N GLN A 136 8.03 5.89 -14.34
CA GLN A 136 8.05 7.37 -14.30
C GLN A 136 6.65 7.98 -14.12
N GLN A 137 5.78 7.32 -13.36
CA GLN A 137 4.47 7.87 -13.04
C GLN A 137 4.65 8.96 -11.99
N GLU A 138 4.27 10.19 -12.30
CA GLU A 138 4.28 11.32 -11.36
C GLU A 138 2.91 11.98 -11.28
N ALA A 139 2.61 12.59 -10.14
CA ALA A 139 1.39 13.37 -9.95
C ALA A 139 1.48 14.70 -10.70
N ASP A 140 0.51 14.96 -11.57
CA ASP A 140 0.43 16.24 -12.27
C ASP A 140 -0.03 17.34 -11.30
N LEU A 141 0.30 18.61 -11.59
CA LEU A 141 -0.15 19.77 -10.79
C LEU A 141 -1.68 19.82 -10.62
N ALA A 142 -2.43 19.39 -11.64
CA ALA A 142 -3.89 19.33 -11.58
C ALA A 142 -4.38 18.30 -10.53
N GLU A 143 -3.75 17.12 -10.46
CA GLU A 143 -4.07 16.09 -9.47
C GLU A 143 -3.79 16.60 -8.05
N VAL A 144 -2.60 17.17 -7.85
CA VAL A 144 -2.20 17.75 -6.55
C VAL A 144 -3.16 18.86 -6.12
N THR A 145 -3.56 19.73 -7.05
CA THR A 145 -4.53 20.81 -6.77
C THR A 145 -5.90 20.27 -6.40
N ALA A 146 -6.37 19.25 -7.11
CA ALA A 146 -7.65 18.60 -6.82
C ALA A 146 -7.64 17.92 -5.45
N ILE A 147 -6.57 17.19 -5.12
CA ILE A 147 -6.40 16.52 -3.82
C ILE A 147 -6.29 17.56 -2.69
N ARG A 148 -5.50 18.62 -2.85
CA ARG A 148 -5.41 19.71 -1.86
C ARG A 148 -6.78 20.31 -1.58
N ARG A 149 -7.58 20.60 -2.61
CA ARG A 149 -8.94 21.12 -2.46
C ARG A 149 -9.85 20.12 -1.76
N TRP A 150 -9.80 18.85 -2.14
CA TRP A 150 -10.60 17.80 -1.52
C TRP A 150 -10.26 17.63 -0.03
N LEU A 151 -8.98 17.73 0.34
CA LEU A 151 -8.49 17.70 1.72
C LEU A 151 -8.89 18.92 2.56
N GLN A 152 -9.48 19.98 1.98
CA GLN A 152 -10.09 21.08 2.74
C GLN A 152 -11.47 20.71 3.30
N ARG A 153 -12.03 19.56 2.89
CA ARG A 153 -13.31 19.05 3.39
C ARG A 153 -13.11 18.19 4.63
N GLU A 154 -13.79 18.53 5.72
CA GLU A 154 -13.83 17.72 6.94
C GLU A 154 -14.27 16.27 6.66
N GLY A 155 -13.73 15.34 7.43
CA GLY A 155 -14.04 13.90 7.31
C GLY A 155 -13.35 13.18 6.14
N THR A 156 -12.59 13.88 5.30
CA THR A 156 -11.79 13.24 4.25
C THR A 156 -10.53 12.59 4.81
N CYS A 157 -10.09 11.48 4.21
CA CYS A 157 -8.86 10.80 4.59
C CYS A 157 -8.07 10.36 3.34
N LEU A 158 -6.88 10.92 3.13
CA LEU A 158 -5.93 10.45 2.14
C LEU A 158 -5.01 9.39 2.76
N LEU A 159 -5.20 8.14 2.38
CA LEU A 159 -4.32 7.05 2.76
C LEU A 159 -3.27 6.85 1.67
N LEU A 160 -2.01 7.11 2.00
CA LEU A 160 -0.86 6.92 1.11
C LEU A 160 -0.17 5.61 1.49
N ALA A 161 -0.14 4.66 0.57
CA ALA A 161 0.40 3.33 0.81
C ALA A 161 1.50 2.97 -0.21
N PRO A 162 2.64 3.69 -0.21
CA PRO A 162 3.79 3.23 -0.96
C PRO A 162 4.32 1.93 -0.33
N HIS A 163 4.69 0.95 -1.15
CA HIS A 163 5.19 -0.33 -0.64
C HIS A 163 6.63 -0.21 -0.14
N HIS A 164 7.62 -0.92 -0.69
CA HIS A 164 9.02 -0.83 -0.24
C HIS A 164 9.94 -0.12 -1.26
N ASP A 165 11.13 0.28 -0.78
CA ASP A 165 12.28 0.63 -1.63
C ASP A 165 13.43 -0.35 -1.40
N VAL A 166 13.46 -1.45 -2.14
CA VAL A 166 14.50 -2.48 -1.98
C VAL A 166 15.64 -2.23 -2.94
N GLY A 167 16.88 -2.24 -2.44
CA GLY A 167 18.09 -2.16 -3.24
C GLY A 167 18.36 -0.77 -3.83
N ASP A 168 18.01 0.31 -3.11
CA ASP A 168 18.32 1.69 -3.50
C ASP A 168 19.80 2.04 -3.28
N THR A 169 20.68 1.35 -3.98
CA THR A 169 22.12 1.52 -3.91
C THR A 169 22.79 0.87 -5.13
N ASP A 170 23.94 1.35 -5.57
CA ASP A 170 24.74 0.68 -6.60
C ASP A 170 25.73 -0.34 -6.02
N ASP A 171 25.80 -0.47 -4.69
CA ASP A 171 26.64 -1.47 -4.03
C ASP A 171 25.95 -2.85 -4.01
N TYR A 172 26.46 -3.77 -4.84
CA TYR A 172 25.94 -5.14 -4.91
C TYR A 172 26.12 -5.93 -3.61
N ALA A 173 27.18 -5.68 -2.84
CA ALA A 173 27.37 -6.37 -1.55
C ALA A 173 26.27 -5.96 -0.58
N ARG A 174 25.96 -4.66 -0.54
CA ARG A 174 24.83 -4.13 0.24
C ARG A 174 23.49 -4.69 -0.26
N ARG A 175 23.19 -4.66 -1.56
CA ARG A 175 21.93 -5.25 -2.10
C ARG A 175 21.78 -6.72 -1.72
N GLN A 176 22.87 -7.48 -1.69
CA GLN A 176 22.85 -8.88 -1.27
C GLN A 176 22.49 -9.03 0.20
N VAL A 177 23.00 -8.17 1.08
CA VAL A 177 22.62 -8.12 2.50
C VAL A 177 21.14 -7.77 2.65
N GLU A 178 20.66 -6.73 1.97
CA GLU A 178 19.25 -6.33 1.98
C GLU A 178 18.33 -7.46 1.49
N TYR A 179 18.72 -8.15 0.41
CA TYR A 179 18.00 -9.31 -0.12
C TYR A 179 17.87 -10.45 0.89
N LEU A 180 18.98 -10.79 1.56
CA LEU A 180 18.96 -11.83 2.60
C LEU A 180 18.22 -11.37 3.85
N HIS A 181 18.22 -10.07 4.15
CA HIS A 181 17.49 -9.50 5.27
C HIS A 181 15.98 -9.63 5.09
N HIS A 182 15.45 -9.18 3.96
CA HIS A 182 14.02 -9.24 3.68
C HIS A 182 13.60 -10.70 3.42
N GLY A 183 14.41 -11.43 2.63
CA GLY A 183 14.30 -12.86 2.34
C GLY A 183 12.95 -13.29 1.79
N ASP A 184 12.33 -12.39 1.05
CA ASP A 184 11.17 -12.71 0.22
C ASP A 184 11.67 -13.30 -1.10
N PRO A 185 11.33 -14.54 -1.45
CA PRO A 185 11.75 -15.14 -2.72
C PRO A 185 11.13 -14.48 -3.96
N LEU A 186 10.06 -13.70 -3.80
CA LEU A 186 9.37 -12.99 -4.88
C LEU A 186 9.92 -11.58 -5.13
N VAL A 187 10.75 -11.06 -4.22
CA VAL A 187 11.36 -9.74 -4.35
C VAL A 187 12.85 -9.90 -4.69
N PRO A 188 13.31 -9.36 -5.82
CA PRO A 188 14.72 -9.43 -6.20
C PRO A 188 15.58 -8.49 -5.35
N ARG A 189 16.89 -8.50 -5.60
CA ARG A 189 17.87 -7.59 -4.96
C ARG A 189 17.58 -6.11 -5.18
N GLN A 190 16.80 -5.76 -6.20
CA GLN A 190 16.29 -4.41 -6.38
C GLN A 190 14.86 -4.42 -6.91
N GLN A 191 13.96 -3.83 -6.14
CA GLN A 191 12.60 -3.55 -6.54
C GLN A 191 12.14 -2.26 -5.85
N ARG A 192 12.09 -1.20 -6.66
CA ARG A 192 11.82 0.16 -6.22
C ARG A 192 10.42 0.56 -6.64
N PHE A 193 9.52 0.70 -5.67
CA PHE A 193 8.11 1.01 -5.89
C PHE A 193 7.72 2.43 -5.50
N GLY A 194 6.56 2.86 -5.99
CA GLY A 194 5.81 4.00 -5.49
C GLY A 194 6.27 5.36 -6.00
N GLN A 195 6.79 5.47 -7.24
CA GLN A 195 7.19 6.77 -7.79
C GLN A 195 6.04 7.76 -7.77
N TYR A 196 4.85 7.34 -8.19
CA TYR A 196 3.67 8.20 -8.16
C TYR A 196 3.34 8.65 -6.73
N THR A 197 3.23 7.70 -5.80
CA THR A 197 2.89 8.02 -4.39
C THR A 197 3.95 8.91 -3.74
N ARG A 198 5.25 8.69 -4.02
CA ARG A 198 6.35 9.54 -3.55
C ARG A 198 6.28 10.95 -4.13
N SER A 199 5.99 11.06 -5.44
CA SER A 199 5.79 12.37 -6.07
C SER A 199 4.60 13.12 -5.46
N LEU A 200 3.52 12.41 -5.13
CA LEU A 200 2.35 12.98 -4.48
C LEU A 200 2.66 13.41 -3.03
N MET A 201 3.38 12.58 -2.27
CA MET A 201 3.86 12.92 -0.93
C MET A 201 4.71 14.20 -0.94
N ALA A 202 5.69 14.28 -1.85
CA ALA A 202 6.52 15.47 -2.00
C ALA A 202 5.69 16.70 -2.38
N ALA A 203 4.77 16.56 -3.35
CA ALA A 203 3.94 17.67 -3.82
C ALA A 203 2.88 18.13 -2.80
N LEU A 204 2.53 17.29 -1.82
CA LEU A 204 1.62 17.59 -0.71
C LEU A 204 2.35 17.94 0.59
N ASP A 205 3.68 18.10 0.55
CA ASP A 205 4.50 18.46 1.70
C ASP A 205 4.39 17.43 2.86
N VAL A 206 4.22 16.15 2.52
CA VAL A 206 4.21 15.04 3.49
C VAL A 206 5.66 14.73 3.90
N PRO A 207 6.08 14.99 5.15
CA PRO A 207 7.48 14.94 5.56
C PRO A 207 7.91 13.51 5.93
N VAL A 208 7.73 12.58 5.00
CA VAL A 208 8.04 11.16 5.19
C VAL A 208 8.78 10.63 3.97
N HIS A 209 9.86 9.88 4.18
CA HIS A 209 10.52 9.11 3.15
C HIS A 209 10.09 7.64 3.21
N ASN A 210 9.76 7.06 2.06
CA ASN A 210 9.51 5.63 1.92
C ASN A 210 10.84 4.93 1.64
N THR A 211 11.37 4.21 2.62
CA THR A 211 12.71 3.60 2.56
C THR A 211 12.68 2.12 2.93
N TRP A 212 13.61 1.36 2.36
CA TRP A 212 13.86 -0.06 2.68
C TRP A 212 12.73 -1.03 2.34
N GLY A 213 13.06 -2.32 2.46
CA GLY A 213 12.12 -3.43 2.66
C GLY A 213 12.62 -4.25 3.84
N LEU A 214 12.25 -3.83 5.06
CA LEU A 214 12.74 -4.42 6.30
C LEU A 214 11.91 -5.63 6.67
N ARG A 215 12.55 -6.72 7.10
CA ARG A 215 11.83 -7.87 7.61
C ARG A 215 11.29 -7.57 9.01
N PRO A 216 9.97 -7.64 9.22
CA PRO A 216 9.44 -7.55 10.57
C PRO A 216 9.84 -8.79 11.39
N ALA A 217 10.12 -8.59 12.67
CA ALA A 217 10.32 -9.69 13.60
C ALA A 217 9.06 -10.56 13.69
N VAL A 218 9.25 -11.84 14.00
CA VAL A 218 8.19 -12.78 14.30
C VAL A 218 8.19 -13.14 15.78
N VAL A 219 7.07 -13.62 16.30
CA VAL A 219 7.01 -14.17 17.66
C VAL A 219 7.89 -15.42 17.71
N THR A 220 8.79 -15.48 18.71
CA THR A 220 9.74 -16.57 18.86
C THR A 220 9.05 -17.93 18.84
N GLY A 221 9.48 -18.81 17.93
CA GLY A 221 8.93 -20.16 17.78
C GLY A 221 7.68 -20.25 16.90
N THR A 222 7.24 -19.16 16.28
CA THR A 222 6.11 -19.15 15.33
C THR A 222 6.48 -18.46 14.01
N THR A 223 5.53 -18.43 13.07
CA THR A 223 5.60 -17.66 11.83
C THR A 223 4.80 -16.36 11.89
N GLU A 224 4.22 -16.05 13.05
CA GLU A 224 3.35 -14.89 13.25
C GLU A 224 4.20 -13.63 13.45
N ILE A 225 3.81 -12.53 12.84
CA ILE A 225 4.47 -11.23 13.03
C ILE A 225 4.46 -10.83 14.51
N ALA A 226 5.55 -10.23 14.99
CA ALA A 226 5.61 -9.66 16.33
C ALA A 226 4.59 -8.51 16.47
N PRO A 227 3.97 -8.33 17.66
CA PRO A 227 3.01 -7.25 17.90
C PRO A 227 3.55 -5.85 17.58
N LEU A 228 2.65 -4.97 17.15
CA LEU A 228 2.94 -3.55 16.97
C LEU A 228 3.24 -2.90 18.31
N THR A 229 4.28 -2.07 18.33
CA THR A 229 4.44 -1.07 19.39
C THR A 229 3.55 0.12 19.03
N THR A 230 2.47 0.32 19.79
CA THR A 230 1.41 1.31 19.48
C THR A 230 1.44 2.48 20.44
N VAL A 231 1.14 3.69 19.94
CA VAL A 231 1.00 4.91 20.74
C VAL A 231 -0.46 5.33 20.75
N ARG A 232 -1.28 4.61 21.51
CA ARG A 232 -2.75 4.72 21.49
C ARG A 232 -3.26 6.09 21.93
N ASP A 233 -2.57 6.76 22.85
CA ASP A 233 -2.94 8.09 23.33
C ASP A 233 -2.93 9.15 22.21
N LEU A 234 -2.17 8.89 21.13
CA LEU A 234 -2.09 9.75 19.95
C LEU A 234 -3.09 9.40 18.85
N ASP A 235 -3.79 8.26 18.96
CA ASP A 235 -4.70 7.71 17.95
C ASP A 235 -6.16 8.09 18.24
N SER A 236 -6.47 9.38 18.16
CA SER A 236 -7.86 9.84 18.39
C SER A 236 -8.84 9.43 17.29
N LEU A 237 -8.34 8.96 16.13
CA LEU A 237 -9.16 8.32 15.09
C LEU A 237 -9.56 6.89 15.46
N GLY A 238 -8.90 6.28 16.46
CA GLY A 238 -9.12 4.91 16.87
C GLY A 238 -8.71 3.87 15.83
N LEU A 239 -7.78 4.20 14.91
CA LEU A 239 -7.32 3.29 13.85
C LEU A 239 -6.76 1.97 14.42
N LEU A 240 -6.13 2.02 15.59
CA LEU A 240 -5.52 0.89 16.26
C LEU A 240 -6.40 0.27 17.35
N THR A 241 -7.67 0.67 17.48
CA THR A 241 -8.62 0.07 18.43
C THR A 241 -8.71 -1.44 18.17
N ASP A 242 -8.40 -2.24 19.18
CA ASP A 242 -8.34 -3.71 19.11
C ASP A 242 -7.40 -4.29 18.02
N VAL A 243 -6.47 -3.47 17.51
CA VAL A 243 -5.40 -3.90 16.60
C VAL A 243 -4.15 -4.19 17.44
N THR A 244 -3.61 -5.40 17.30
CA THR A 244 -2.41 -5.89 17.99
C THR A 244 -1.26 -6.15 17.03
N THR A 245 -1.56 -6.66 15.84
CA THR A 245 -0.63 -6.92 14.75
C THR A 245 -1.17 -6.39 13.43
N PHE A 246 -0.24 -6.09 12.51
CA PHE A 246 -0.55 -6.06 11.08
C PHE A 246 -0.42 -7.47 10.47
N ASN A 247 -0.59 -7.60 9.16
CA ASN A 247 -0.31 -8.88 8.50
C ASN A 247 1.20 -9.11 8.41
N PHE A 248 1.62 -10.37 8.53
CA PHE A 248 2.99 -10.71 8.21
C PHE A 248 3.19 -10.59 6.70
N HIS A 249 4.08 -9.68 6.33
CA HIS A 249 4.64 -9.58 4.98
C HIS A 249 6.16 -9.60 5.14
N PRO A 250 6.92 -10.40 4.35
CA PRO A 250 8.34 -10.63 4.63
C PRO A 250 9.22 -9.37 4.60
N HIS A 251 8.70 -8.27 4.06
CA HIS A 251 9.44 -7.05 3.82
C HIS A 251 8.50 -5.84 3.87
N LEU A 252 8.66 -4.96 4.85
CA LEU A 252 7.82 -3.79 5.04
C LEU A 252 8.63 -2.50 4.88
N PRO A 253 8.03 -1.41 4.39
CA PRO A 253 8.71 -0.13 4.38
C PRO A 253 8.99 0.39 5.78
N HIS A 254 10.10 1.13 5.87
CA HIS A 254 10.27 2.12 6.91
C HIS A 254 9.78 3.48 6.40
N TYR A 255 8.77 4.03 7.08
CA TYR A 255 8.35 5.41 6.90
C TYR A 255 9.22 6.35 7.74
N GLU A 256 10.40 6.66 7.23
CA GLU A 256 11.36 7.56 7.88
C GLU A 256 10.77 8.97 7.93
N LEU A 257 10.79 9.62 9.10
CA LEU A 257 10.33 11.00 9.21
C LEU A 257 11.42 11.96 8.74
N ALA A 258 11.07 12.87 7.82
CA ALA A 258 11.93 13.96 7.40
C ALA A 258 11.79 15.21 8.30
N ALA A 259 10.87 15.16 9.28
CA ALA A 259 10.63 16.18 10.29
C ALA A 259 10.36 15.52 11.66
N PRO A 260 10.60 16.20 12.79
CA PRO A 260 10.29 15.64 14.10
C PRO A 260 8.79 15.39 14.28
N GLU A 261 8.45 14.43 15.13
CA GLU A 261 7.06 14.22 15.56
C GLU A 261 6.48 15.50 16.18
N SER A 262 5.20 15.73 15.94
CA SER A 262 4.45 16.89 16.42
C SER A 262 2.95 16.58 16.48
N GLU A 263 2.14 17.53 16.93
CA GLU A 263 0.68 17.38 16.88
C GLU A 263 0.15 17.15 15.47
N ALA A 264 0.89 17.57 14.43
CA ALA A 264 0.53 17.44 13.01
C ALA A 264 1.22 16.25 12.30
N LEU A 265 2.14 15.53 12.96
CA LEU A 265 2.87 14.38 12.42
C LEU A 265 3.16 13.38 13.53
N ARG A 266 2.45 12.25 13.53
CA ARG A 266 2.46 11.28 14.63
C ARG A 266 2.80 9.89 14.13
N VAL A 267 3.72 9.19 14.79
CA VAL A 267 3.92 7.75 14.58
C VAL A 267 2.99 6.99 15.52
N LEU A 268 1.95 6.37 14.97
CA LEU A 268 0.98 5.60 15.76
C LEU A 268 1.45 4.17 16.01
N GLY A 269 2.18 3.59 15.07
CA GLY A 269 2.61 2.20 15.13
C GLY A 269 4.04 2.00 14.63
N ARG A 270 4.83 1.29 15.42
CA ARG A 270 6.17 0.80 15.06
C ARG A 270 6.18 -0.72 15.05
N GLN A 271 6.86 -1.30 14.07
CA GLN A 271 7.05 -2.72 13.94
C GLN A 271 8.48 -3.08 14.33
N LEU A 272 8.66 -4.12 15.14
CA LEU A 272 9.99 -4.64 15.46
C LEU A 272 10.62 -5.21 14.18
N VAL A 273 11.91 -4.93 13.95
CA VAL A 273 12.68 -5.53 12.86
C VAL A 273 13.29 -6.84 13.33
N ASP A 274 13.42 -7.83 12.44
CA ASP A 274 14.05 -9.11 12.75
C ASP A 274 15.55 -8.89 13.06
N PRO A 275 15.98 -9.08 14.33
CA PRO A 275 17.37 -8.81 14.72
C PRO A 275 18.33 -9.92 14.27
N SER A 276 17.82 -11.07 13.83
CA SER A 276 18.64 -12.22 13.41
C SER A 276 19.18 -12.09 12.00
N ARG A 277 18.70 -11.11 11.23
CA ARG A 277 19.05 -10.91 9.82
C ARG A 277 19.74 -9.55 9.66
N PRO A 278 21.06 -9.50 9.39
CA PRO A 278 21.81 -8.25 9.29
C PRO A 278 21.23 -7.28 8.26
N HIS A 279 21.24 -5.99 8.58
CA HIS A 279 20.85 -4.91 7.67
C HIS A 279 21.50 -3.59 8.13
N PRO A 280 21.87 -2.66 7.23
CA PRO A 280 22.41 -1.36 7.62
C PRO A 280 21.54 -0.61 8.66
N PHE A 281 20.21 -0.79 8.56
CA PHE A 281 19.24 -0.27 9.53
C PHE A 281 19.46 -0.79 10.95
N THR A 282 19.67 -2.11 11.13
CA THR A 282 19.90 -2.71 12.45
C THR A 282 21.33 -2.51 12.93
N GLU A 283 22.31 -2.45 12.02
CA GLU A 283 23.70 -2.10 12.34
C GLU A 283 23.83 -0.68 12.91
N ALA A 284 22.98 0.25 12.46
CA ALA A 284 22.87 1.59 13.04
C ALA A 284 22.22 1.62 14.44
N GLY A 285 21.82 0.46 14.99
CA GLY A 285 21.24 0.32 16.32
C GLY A 285 19.71 0.40 16.37
N ASN A 286 19.03 0.48 15.23
CA ASN A 286 17.57 0.50 15.20
C ASN A 286 16.97 -0.89 15.46
N THR A 287 15.95 -0.95 16.31
CA THR A 287 15.25 -2.19 16.68
C THR A 287 13.80 -2.23 16.23
N ALA A 288 13.27 -1.11 15.74
CA ALA A 288 11.91 -0.98 15.23
C ALA A 288 11.86 0.09 14.13
N PHE A 289 10.91 -0.05 13.22
CA PHE A 289 10.66 0.90 12.14
C PHE A 289 9.22 1.42 12.18
N ASN A 290 9.03 2.66 11.74
CA ASN A 290 7.71 3.28 11.63
C ASN A 290 6.88 2.56 10.57
N ALA A 291 5.71 2.06 10.96
CA ALA A 291 4.81 1.26 10.12
C ALA A 291 3.43 1.90 9.92
N LEU A 292 3.00 2.78 10.83
CA LEU A 292 1.78 3.57 10.72
C LEU A 292 2.04 5.01 11.16
N ILE A 293 1.83 5.95 10.25
CA ILE A 293 1.91 7.39 10.52
C ILE A 293 0.53 8.01 10.29
N TRP A 294 0.19 8.95 11.15
CA TRP A 294 -0.99 9.79 11.00
C TRP A 294 -0.60 11.26 11.05
N MET A 295 -1.12 12.04 10.09
CA MET A 295 -1.09 13.48 10.08
C MET A 295 -2.53 13.99 10.26
N PRO A 296 -2.91 14.44 11.47
CA PRO A 296 -4.22 15.02 11.72
C PRO A 296 -4.47 16.29 10.89
N PRO A 297 -5.71 16.81 10.82
CA PRO A 297 -6.00 18.09 10.20
C PRO A 297 -5.08 19.20 10.72
N SER A 298 -4.59 20.06 9.83
CA SER A 298 -3.64 21.12 10.18
C SER A 298 -3.68 22.24 9.14
N GLY A 299 -3.71 23.49 9.61
CA GLY A 299 -3.83 24.67 8.74
C GLY A 299 -5.09 24.61 7.88
N ASP A 300 -4.93 24.80 6.57
CA ASP A 300 -6.05 24.76 5.61
C ASP A 300 -6.52 23.33 5.27
N ARG A 301 -5.80 22.29 5.71
CA ARG A 301 -6.18 20.89 5.51
C ARG A 301 -7.09 20.43 6.65
N ALA A 302 -8.36 20.20 6.32
CA ALA A 302 -9.37 19.67 7.25
C ALA A 302 -9.46 18.13 7.26
N GLY A 303 -8.90 17.46 6.24
CA GLY A 303 -8.85 16.01 6.13
C GLY A 303 -7.58 15.38 6.71
N ASP A 304 -7.62 14.09 7.00
CA ASP A 304 -6.50 13.30 7.49
C ASP A 304 -5.55 12.86 6.36
N ILE A 305 -4.27 12.66 6.70
CA ILE A 305 -3.34 11.87 5.88
C ILE A 305 -2.84 10.70 6.73
N VAL A 306 -2.94 9.49 6.22
CA VAL A 306 -2.47 8.26 6.86
C VAL A 306 -1.44 7.59 5.96
N LEU A 307 -0.32 7.15 6.52
CA LEU A 307 0.66 6.34 5.81
C LEU A 307 0.74 4.95 6.43
N VAL A 308 0.49 3.93 5.60
CA VAL A 308 0.49 2.52 5.99
C VAL A 308 0.71 1.66 4.75
N ASP A 309 1.43 0.56 4.89
CA ASP A 309 1.78 -0.29 3.74
C ASP A 309 0.56 -0.90 3.03
N SER A 310 0.59 -0.96 1.69
CA SER A 310 -0.53 -1.45 0.88
C SER A 310 -0.85 -2.93 1.12
N THR A 311 0.13 -3.74 1.52
CA THR A 311 -0.08 -5.17 1.78
C THR A 311 -0.96 -5.41 3.01
N ASN A 312 -1.13 -4.41 3.87
CA ASN A 312 -2.14 -4.42 4.94
C ASN A 312 -3.58 -4.41 4.43
N PHE A 313 -3.83 -4.33 3.12
CA PHE A 313 -5.17 -4.45 2.54
C PHE A 313 -5.29 -5.68 1.62
N THR A 314 -4.30 -6.56 1.67
CA THR A 314 -4.23 -7.77 0.84
C THR A 314 -4.25 -9.02 1.71
N THR A 315 -4.89 -10.09 1.23
CA THR A 315 -4.88 -11.41 1.89
C THR A 315 -3.85 -12.39 1.33
N LEU A 316 -2.92 -11.93 0.47
CA LEU A 316 -1.95 -12.81 -0.20
C LEU A 316 -1.04 -13.57 0.76
N PHE A 317 -0.69 -12.94 1.87
CA PHE A 317 0.23 -13.48 2.87
C PHE A 317 -0.50 -13.86 4.16
N GLY A 318 -1.81 -14.13 4.05
CA GLY A 318 -2.70 -14.46 5.16
C GLY A 318 -3.66 -13.32 5.50
N GLY A 319 -4.47 -13.55 6.52
CA GLY A 319 -5.38 -12.55 7.07
C GLY A 319 -5.58 -12.84 8.56
N THR A 320 -5.41 -11.82 9.40
CA THR A 320 -5.61 -11.92 10.85
C THR A 320 -6.89 -11.20 11.25
N ASP A 321 -7.51 -11.63 12.35
CA ASP A 321 -8.62 -10.88 12.94
C ASP A 321 -8.20 -9.46 13.33
N SER A 322 -6.94 -9.27 13.75
CA SER A 322 -6.34 -7.96 14.01
C SER A 322 -6.38 -7.06 12.76
N LEU A 323 -6.07 -7.60 11.59
CA LEU A 323 -6.12 -6.83 10.35
C LEU A 323 -7.55 -6.46 9.96
N ARG A 324 -8.52 -7.36 10.18
CA ARG A 324 -9.94 -7.06 9.96
C ARG A 324 -10.43 -5.92 10.87
N GLN A 325 -9.93 -5.82 12.11
CA GLN A 325 -10.22 -4.69 12.98
C GLN A 325 -9.65 -3.38 12.43
N PHE A 326 -8.41 -3.39 11.93
CA PHE A 326 -7.83 -2.21 11.29
C PHE A 326 -8.69 -1.73 10.11
N TRP A 327 -9.16 -2.67 9.26
CA TRP A 327 -10.08 -2.35 8.16
C TRP A 327 -11.40 -1.76 8.64
N ASN A 328 -12.00 -2.34 9.68
CA ASN A 328 -13.23 -1.84 10.28
C ASN A 328 -13.06 -0.42 10.85
N ASN A 329 -11.95 -0.16 11.55
CA ASN A 329 -11.64 1.15 12.10
C ASN A 329 -11.45 2.19 10.98
N LEU A 330 -10.71 1.86 9.91
CA LEU A 330 -10.59 2.74 8.74
C LEU A 330 -11.95 3.01 8.08
N ALA A 331 -12.82 2.00 7.99
CA ALA A 331 -14.14 2.13 7.39
C ALA A 331 -15.13 2.96 8.23
N THR A 332 -14.88 3.07 9.55
CA THR A 332 -15.78 3.74 10.50
C THR A 332 -15.20 4.98 11.16
N MET A 333 -13.94 5.33 10.88
CA MET A 333 -13.26 6.51 11.43
C MET A 333 -14.09 7.78 11.16
N ARG A 334 -13.99 8.79 12.03
CA ARG A 334 -14.82 9.99 11.94
C ARG A 334 -13.97 11.25 11.87
#